data_AF-A0A917X0N2-F1
#
_entry.id   AF-A0A917X0N2-F1
#
_cell.length_a   1.000
_cell.length_b   1.000
_cell.length_c   1.000
_cell.angle_alpha   90.00
_cell.angle_beta   90.00
_cell.angle_gamma   90.00
#
_symmetry.space_group_name_H-M   'P 1'
#
loop_
_entity.id
_entity.type
_entity.pdbx_description
1 polymer ?
#
loop_
_entity_poly.entity_id
_entity_poly.type
_entity_poly.pdbx_seq_one_letter_code
_entity_poly.pdbx_strand_id
1 'polypeptide(L)'
;MLLGALVLYLSHSVEDPWWSGTLVNAGTALFLFAPLALFGRHIEQRFDNVQEAQKEIESRQVAAAAELASLSEEVANTQGEIRKTREELADAVSRRLAASRQIDNQKFSDIGEMPSHRSLFDALTRARKLGLISHEGCRVKIEYTSLYLWFETPSGDPQFNEPPHPDEDLFLRLEDVGGSEVRRIAWSNEQDAEDVLIALAEELVSLAQYPGDHLYNPGKVFADLKELLELAHRSATGGSFEPLTSVVQYCPPQWVITSTHLIATDPGYAIPILRINEPRWHEHMSEKTWLDYDSFSTAFSTAKALYEARRLEVQPPRSKDDPPF
;
A
#
# COMPACT_ATOMS: atom_id res chain seq x y z
N MET A 1 -78.66 -7.13 37.76
CA MET A 1 -79.53 -8.34 37.87
C MET A 1 -80.00 -8.60 39.29
N LEU A 2 -79.12 -8.61 40.31
CA LEU A 2 -79.50 -8.85 41.71
C LEU A 2 -80.64 -7.94 42.23
N LEU A 3 -80.64 -6.65 41.88
CA LEU A 3 -81.70 -5.70 42.25
C LEU A 3 -83.08 -6.02 41.65
N GLY A 4 -83.14 -6.45 40.39
CA GLY A 4 -84.42 -6.79 39.73
C GLY A 4 -85.02 -8.10 40.25
N ALA A 5 -84.17 -9.11 40.50
CA ALA A 5 -84.57 -10.34 41.15
C ALA A 5 -85.04 -10.11 42.60
N LEU A 6 -84.41 -9.17 43.32
CA LEU A 6 -84.80 -8.79 44.68
C LEU A 6 -86.15 -8.06 44.71
N VAL A 7 -86.45 -7.20 43.74
CA VAL A 7 -87.77 -6.54 43.59
C VAL A 7 -88.86 -7.54 43.22
N LEU A 8 -88.58 -8.51 42.34
CA LEU A 8 -89.52 -9.59 42.01
C LEU A 8 -89.78 -10.51 43.21
N TYR A 9 -88.74 -10.84 43.98
CA TYR A 9 -88.85 -11.63 45.21
C TYR A 9 -89.65 -10.89 46.29
N LEU A 10 -89.40 -9.59 46.50
CA LEU A 10 -90.16 -8.75 47.43
C LEU A 10 -91.63 -8.59 47.01
N SER A 11 -91.96 -8.58 45.71
CA SER A 11 -93.36 -8.52 45.26
C SER A 11 -94.18 -9.74 45.66
N HIS A 12 -93.53 -10.90 45.85
CA HIS A 12 -94.19 -12.13 46.27
C HIS A 12 -94.56 -12.11 47.76
N SER A 13 -94.01 -11.18 48.55
CA SER A 13 -94.26 -11.02 49.98
C SER A 13 -95.28 -9.93 50.33
N VAL A 14 -95.86 -9.25 49.32
CA VAL A 14 -96.86 -8.19 49.50
C VAL A 14 -98.24 -8.74 49.08
N GLU A 15 -99.15 -8.89 50.04
CA GLU A 15 -100.49 -9.48 49.82
C GLU A 15 -101.48 -8.55 49.08
N ASP A 16 -101.14 -7.27 48.96
CA ASP A 16 -102.02 -6.26 48.35
C ASP A 16 -101.94 -6.29 46.81
N PRO A 17 -103.02 -6.67 46.09
CA PRO A 17 -102.97 -6.97 44.66
C PRO A 17 -102.52 -5.79 43.78
N TRP A 18 -102.80 -4.57 44.22
CA TRP A 18 -102.45 -3.35 43.48
C TRP A 18 -100.95 -3.02 43.54
N TRP A 19 -100.32 -3.23 44.70
CA TRP A 19 -98.88 -3.04 44.88
C TRP A 19 -98.06 -4.18 44.28
N SER A 20 -98.57 -5.41 44.33
CA SER A 20 -97.98 -6.57 43.68
C SER A 20 -97.87 -6.36 42.16
N GLY A 21 -98.95 -5.94 41.48
CA GLY A 21 -98.93 -5.71 40.04
C GLY A 21 -98.02 -4.57 39.57
N THR A 22 -97.91 -3.48 40.36
CA THR A 22 -97.00 -2.37 40.05
C THR A 22 -95.54 -2.73 40.29
N LEU A 23 -95.24 -3.49 41.36
CA LEU A 23 -93.89 -4.01 41.63
C LEU A 23 -93.44 -5.06 40.61
N VAL A 24 -94.34 -5.92 40.14
CA VAL A 24 -94.04 -6.88 39.07
C VAL A 24 -93.73 -6.12 37.78
N ASN A 25 -94.57 -5.18 37.35
CA ASN A 25 -94.31 -4.41 36.13
C ASN A 25 -93.02 -3.57 36.21
N ALA A 26 -92.77 -2.92 37.36
CA ALA A 26 -91.53 -2.19 37.59
C ALA A 26 -90.32 -3.12 37.64
N GLY A 27 -90.44 -4.28 38.28
CA GLY A 27 -89.42 -5.32 38.37
C GLY A 27 -89.09 -5.93 37.00
N THR A 28 -90.09 -6.23 36.18
CA THR A 28 -89.94 -6.74 34.81
C THR A 28 -89.32 -5.69 33.89
N ALA A 29 -89.77 -4.42 33.97
CA ALA A 29 -89.15 -3.33 33.24
C ALA A 29 -87.67 -3.15 33.64
N LEU A 30 -87.37 -3.17 34.93
CA LEU A 30 -86.00 -3.05 35.42
C LEU A 30 -85.15 -4.28 35.06
N PHE A 31 -85.74 -5.48 35.02
CA PHE A 31 -85.07 -6.70 34.60
C PHE A 31 -84.78 -6.73 33.10
N LEU A 32 -85.65 -6.17 32.27
CA LEU A 32 -85.46 -6.07 30.82
C LEU A 32 -84.52 -4.92 30.43
N PHE A 33 -84.68 -3.73 31.04
CA PHE A 33 -83.93 -2.54 30.65
C PHE A 33 -82.60 -2.38 31.38
N ALA A 34 -82.43 -2.85 32.62
CA ALA A 34 -81.15 -2.68 33.33
C ALA A 34 -79.97 -3.42 32.67
N PRO A 35 -80.12 -4.66 32.13
CA PRO A 35 -79.06 -5.30 31.37
C PRO A 35 -78.71 -4.50 30.12
N LEU A 36 -79.71 -3.98 29.39
CA LEU A 36 -79.51 -3.14 28.21
C LEU A 36 -78.80 -1.82 28.53
N ALA A 37 -79.17 -1.16 29.63
CA ALA A 37 -78.52 0.08 30.08
C ALA A 37 -77.08 -0.14 30.57
N LEU A 38 -76.82 -1.26 31.25
CA LEU A 38 -75.46 -1.66 31.64
C LEU A 38 -74.62 -2.02 30.42
N PHE A 39 -75.20 -2.71 29.43
CA PHE A 39 -74.53 -3.04 28.16
C PHE A 39 -74.22 -1.77 27.36
N GLY A 40 -75.16 -0.82 27.30
CA GLY A 40 -74.96 0.50 26.69
C GLY A 40 -73.81 1.26 27.33
N ARG A 41 -73.78 1.38 28.66
CA ARG A 41 -72.67 2.02 29.39
C ARG A 41 -71.34 1.29 29.20
N HIS A 42 -71.35 -0.04 29.13
CA HIS A 42 -70.11 -0.80 28.93
C HIS A 42 -69.58 -0.63 27.50
N ILE A 43 -70.45 -0.49 26.50
CA ILE A 43 -70.08 -0.16 25.12
C ILE A 43 -69.55 1.27 25.04
N GLU A 44 -70.22 2.26 25.65
CA GLU A 44 -69.74 3.65 25.68
C GLU A 44 -68.35 3.75 26.34
N GLN A 45 -68.15 3.12 27.49
CA GLN A 45 -66.83 3.08 28.15
C GLN A 45 -65.77 2.39 27.29
N ARG A 46 -66.13 1.33 26.55
CA ARG A 46 -65.20 0.69 25.60
C ARG A 46 -64.88 1.62 24.43
N PHE A 47 -65.86 2.37 23.93
CA PHE A 47 -65.69 3.30 22.82
C PHE A 47 -64.78 4.46 23.21
N ASP A 48 -65.00 5.05 24.39
CA ASP A 48 -64.15 6.12 24.94
C ASP A 48 -62.72 5.61 25.17
N ASN A 49 -62.55 4.43 25.77
CA ASN A 49 -61.23 3.83 25.98
C ASN A 49 -60.52 3.51 24.65
N VAL A 50 -61.24 3.07 23.61
CA VAL A 50 -60.67 2.80 22.28
C VAL A 50 -60.30 4.11 21.58
N GLN A 51 -61.11 5.16 21.72
CA GLN A 51 -60.83 6.47 21.15
C GLN A 51 -59.63 7.14 21.82
N GLU A 52 -59.49 6.98 23.14
CA GLU A 52 -58.34 7.47 23.90
C GLU A 52 -57.06 6.68 23.55
N ALA A 53 -57.16 5.35 23.42
CA ALA A 53 -56.07 4.51 22.93
C ALA A 53 -55.67 4.85 21.48
N GLN A 54 -56.62 5.17 20.59
CA GLN A 54 -56.31 5.62 19.22
C GLN A 54 -55.54 6.94 19.20
N LYS A 55 -55.95 7.93 20.02
CA LYS A 55 -55.22 9.20 20.14
C LYS A 55 -53.80 9.00 20.69
N GLU A 56 -53.63 8.07 21.63
CA GLU A 56 -52.31 7.75 22.15
C GLU A 56 -51.43 7.02 21.12
N ILE A 57 -52.02 6.17 20.27
CA ILE A 57 -51.29 5.54 19.16
C ILE A 57 -50.89 6.57 18.11
N GLU A 58 -51.80 7.48 17.72
CA GLU A 58 -51.49 8.56 16.78
C GLU A 58 -50.38 9.48 17.30
N SER A 59 -50.42 9.87 18.57
CA SER A 59 -49.37 10.71 19.15
C SER A 59 -48.02 10.00 19.21
N ARG A 60 -48.01 8.69 19.53
CA ARG A 60 -46.80 7.86 19.46
C ARG A 60 -46.28 7.69 18.03
N GLN A 61 -47.15 7.54 17.03
CA GLN A 61 -46.75 7.45 15.63
C GLN A 61 -46.14 8.75 15.13
N VAL A 62 -46.73 9.90 15.48
CA VAL A 62 -46.19 11.22 15.14
C VAL A 62 -44.83 11.44 15.82
N ALA A 63 -44.71 11.09 17.10
CA ALA A 63 -43.43 11.19 17.83
C ALA A 63 -42.35 10.28 17.22
N ALA A 64 -42.70 9.02 16.91
CA ALA A 64 -41.77 8.08 16.28
C ALA A 64 -41.36 8.53 14.87
N ALA A 65 -42.27 9.11 14.09
CA ALA A 65 -41.95 9.65 12.77
C ALA A 65 -40.98 10.85 12.85
N ALA A 66 -41.17 11.74 13.84
CA ALA A 66 -40.26 12.85 14.08
C ALA A 66 -38.87 12.39 14.54
N GLU A 67 -38.82 11.38 15.42
CA GLU A 67 -37.57 10.78 15.89
C GLU A 67 -36.82 10.08 14.74
N LEU A 68 -37.53 9.36 13.87
CA LEU A 68 -36.96 8.67 12.71
C LEU A 68 -36.44 9.67 11.65
N ALA A 69 -37.14 10.79 11.45
CA ALA A 69 -36.67 11.89 10.60
C ALA A 69 -35.38 12.52 11.15
N SER A 70 -35.35 12.81 12.47
CA SER A 70 -34.15 13.33 13.14
C SER A 70 -32.97 12.38 13.04
N LEU A 71 -33.19 11.08 13.28
CA LEU A 71 -32.15 10.06 13.17
C LEU A 71 -31.64 9.94 11.73
N SER A 72 -32.54 10.00 10.74
CA SER A 72 -32.16 9.98 9.33
C SER A 72 -31.30 11.18 8.95
N GLU A 73 -31.62 12.37 9.46
CA GLU A 73 -30.82 13.58 9.25
C GLU A 73 -29.45 13.48 9.94
N GLU A 74 -29.41 12.99 11.17
CA GLU A 74 -28.16 12.73 11.90
C GLU A 74 -27.27 11.71 11.17
N VAL A 75 -27.85 10.63 10.66
CA VAL A 75 -27.14 9.63 9.86
C VAL A 75 -26.62 10.25 8.56
N ALA A 76 -27.42 11.06 7.87
CA ALA A 76 -26.98 11.73 6.64
C ALA A 76 -25.84 12.72 6.90
N ASN A 77 -25.92 13.50 7.98
CA ASN A 77 -24.87 14.42 8.40
C ASN A 77 -23.60 13.66 8.78
N THR A 78 -23.72 12.60 9.56
CA THR A 78 -22.60 11.73 9.96
C THR A 78 -21.93 11.08 8.74
N GLN A 79 -22.72 10.59 7.78
CA GLN A 79 -22.18 10.05 6.52
C GLN A 79 -21.45 11.12 5.71
N GLY A 80 -21.98 12.35 5.68
CA GLY A 80 -21.32 13.51 5.06
C GLY A 80 -19.98 13.83 5.72
N GLU A 81 -19.93 13.86 7.05
CA GLU A 81 -18.69 14.10 7.81
C GLU A 81 -17.67 12.97 7.64
N ILE A 82 -18.09 11.70 7.65
CA ILE A 82 -17.22 10.55 7.39
C ILE A 82 -16.61 10.63 5.98
N ARG A 83 -17.41 11.01 4.99
CA ARG A 83 -16.91 11.17 3.62
C ARG A 83 -15.88 12.30 3.54
N LYS A 84 -16.20 13.46 4.12
CA LYS A 84 -15.30 14.62 4.15
C LYS A 84 -13.98 14.31 4.85
N THR A 85 -14.04 13.69 6.03
CA THR A 85 -12.83 13.31 6.79
C THR A 85 -11.98 12.28 6.04
N ARG A 86 -12.62 11.33 5.32
CA ARG A 86 -11.91 10.39 4.45
C ARG A 86 -11.21 11.07 3.28
N GLU A 87 -11.86 12.02 2.62
CA GLU A 87 -11.29 12.82 1.53
C GLU A 87 -10.10 13.67 2.04
N GLU A 88 -10.27 14.36 3.16
CA GLU A 88 -9.20 15.16 3.79
C GLU A 88 -7.99 14.31 4.20
N LEU A 89 -8.23 13.10 4.73
CA LEU A 89 -7.17 12.16 5.07
C LEU A 89 -6.44 11.66 3.83
N ALA A 90 -7.17 11.31 2.76
CA ALA A 90 -6.58 10.88 1.50
C ALA A 90 -5.69 11.97 0.89
N ASP A 91 -6.13 13.23 0.94
CA ASP A 91 -5.35 14.39 0.47
C ASP A 91 -4.12 14.66 1.34
N ALA A 92 -4.24 14.54 2.67
CA ALA A 92 -3.12 14.69 3.59
C ALA A 92 -2.06 13.61 3.37
N VAL A 93 -2.47 12.35 3.19
CA VAL A 93 -1.58 11.23 2.88
C VAL A 93 -0.90 11.43 1.52
N SER A 94 -1.65 11.81 0.49
CA SER A 94 -1.12 12.04 -0.87
C SER A 94 -0.06 13.14 -0.88
N ARG A 95 -0.31 14.27 -0.20
CA ARG A 95 0.67 15.35 -0.05
C ARG A 95 1.93 14.91 0.67
N ARG A 96 1.79 14.14 1.77
CA ARG A 96 2.94 13.62 2.52
C ARG A 96 3.78 12.64 1.71
N LEU A 97 3.14 11.77 0.92
CA LEU A 97 3.82 10.86 0.01
C LEU A 97 4.57 11.63 -1.09
N ALA A 98 3.94 12.63 -1.71
CA ALA A 98 4.59 13.47 -2.72
C ALA A 98 5.82 14.21 -2.17
N ALA A 99 5.70 14.80 -0.97
CA ALA A 99 6.83 15.45 -0.30
C ALA A 99 7.97 14.47 0.01
N SER A 100 7.65 13.25 0.48
CA SER A 100 8.66 12.21 0.70
C SER A 100 9.38 11.84 -0.59
N ARG A 101 8.65 11.65 -1.70
CA ARG A 101 9.25 11.33 -3.02
C ARG A 101 10.17 12.44 -3.51
N GLN A 102 9.81 13.70 -3.27
CA GLN A 102 10.65 14.85 -3.64
C GLN A 102 11.96 14.87 -2.84
N ILE A 103 11.89 14.59 -1.53
CA ILE A 103 13.08 14.46 -0.68
C ILE A 103 13.98 13.33 -1.19
N ASP A 104 13.40 12.18 -1.51
CA ASP A 104 14.15 11.03 -2.01
C ASP A 104 14.82 11.33 -3.37
N ASN A 105 14.09 11.96 -4.30
CA ASN A 105 14.66 12.42 -5.58
C ASN A 105 15.81 13.40 -5.38
N GLN A 106 15.69 14.35 -4.44
CA GLN A 106 16.76 15.31 -4.18
C GLN A 106 18.03 14.59 -3.71
N LYS A 107 17.90 13.63 -2.78
CA LYS A 107 19.04 12.83 -2.30
C LYS A 107 19.76 12.09 -3.42
N PHE A 108 19.02 11.56 -4.39
CA PHE A 108 19.63 10.90 -5.56
C PHE A 108 20.26 11.90 -6.52
N SER A 109 19.64 13.08 -6.70
CA SER A 109 20.17 14.14 -7.56
C SER A 109 21.51 14.70 -7.03
N ASP A 110 21.62 14.86 -5.71
CA ASP A 110 22.80 15.42 -5.05
C ASP A 110 24.08 14.62 -5.34
N ILE A 111 23.97 13.30 -5.56
CA ILE A 111 25.12 12.44 -5.91
C ILE A 111 25.76 12.85 -7.24
N GLY A 112 24.95 13.21 -8.23
CA GLY A 112 25.46 13.55 -9.57
C GLY A 112 25.98 14.98 -9.70
N GLU A 113 25.54 15.89 -8.82
CA GLU A 113 25.89 17.32 -8.91
C GLU A 113 27.06 17.70 -7.99
N MET A 114 27.04 17.21 -6.74
CA MET A 114 28.06 17.46 -5.73
C MET A 114 28.27 16.19 -4.90
N PRO A 115 28.94 15.16 -5.47
CA PRO A 115 29.18 13.92 -4.76
C PRO A 115 30.01 14.18 -3.50
N SER A 116 29.54 13.66 -2.38
CA SER A 116 30.26 13.65 -1.10
C SER A 116 30.05 12.29 -0.46
N HIS A 117 30.94 11.92 0.48
CA HIS A 117 30.77 10.70 1.26
C HIS A 117 29.36 10.61 1.86
N ARG A 118 28.91 11.69 2.50
CA ARG A 118 27.60 11.76 3.16
C ARG A 118 26.43 11.65 2.18
N SER A 119 26.47 12.37 1.05
CA SER A 119 25.36 12.31 0.08
C SER A 119 25.22 10.92 -0.53
N LEU A 120 26.35 10.26 -0.84
CA LEU A 120 26.38 8.89 -1.34
C LEU A 120 25.88 7.90 -0.28
N PHE A 121 26.36 8.01 0.96
CA PHE A 121 25.94 7.16 2.09
C PHE A 121 24.42 7.24 2.30
N ASP A 122 23.89 8.46 2.40
CA ASP A 122 22.45 8.70 2.64
C ASP A 122 21.60 8.16 1.48
N ALA A 123 22.07 8.31 0.25
CA ALA A 123 21.39 7.81 -0.94
C ALA A 123 21.40 6.28 -1.04
N LEU A 124 22.55 5.62 -0.86
CA LEU A 124 22.64 4.15 -0.92
C LEU A 124 21.82 3.50 0.21
N THR A 125 21.93 4.02 1.43
CA THR A 125 21.14 3.55 2.58
C THR A 125 19.65 3.73 2.33
N ARG A 126 19.24 4.88 1.78
CA ARG A 126 17.85 5.14 1.43
C ARG A 126 17.35 4.23 0.32
N ALA A 127 18.14 4.04 -0.75
CA ALA A 127 17.81 3.19 -1.88
C ALA A 127 17.61 1.73 -1.46
N ARG A 128 18.51 1.20 -0.61
CA ARG A 128 18.36 -0.14 -0.03
C ARG A 128 17.14 -0.24 0.87
N LYS A 129 16.89 0.75 1.74
CA LYS A 129 15.68 0.76 2.59
C LYS A 129 14.38 0.75 1.79
N LEU A 130 14.39 1.34 0.60
CA LEU A 130 13.27 1.35 -0.34
C LEU A 130 13.23 0.09 -1.23
N GLY A 131 14.22 -0.80 -1.16
CA GLY A 131 14.33 -1.99 -2.02
C GLY A 131 14.66 -1.68 -3.47
N LEU A 132 15.20 -0.49 -3.76
CA LEU A 132 15.49 -0.03 -5.12
C LEU A 132 16.72 -0.71 -5.70
N ILE A 133 17.76 -0.90 -4.89
CA ILE A 133 19.02 -1.56 -5.27
C ILE A 133 19.18 -2.90 -4.56
N SER A 134 20.06 -3.76 -5.07
CA SER A 134 20.39 -5.02 -4.41
C SER A 134 20.96 -4.77 -3.01
N HIS A 135 20.78 -5.75 -2.12
CA HIS A 135 21.23 -5.66 -0.73
C HIS A 135 22.74 -5.39 -0.61
N GLU A 136 23.55 -5.92 -1.53
CA GLU A 136 25.00 -5.73 -1.56
C GLU A 136 25.42 -4.39 -2.19
N GLY A 137 24.50 -3.67 -2.86
CA GLY A 137 24.83 -2.47 -3.64
C GLY A 137 24.38 -2.54 -5.09
N CYS A 138 24.98 -1.68 -5.89
CA CYS A 138 24.78 -1.63 -7.34
C CYS A 138 26.09 -1.23 -8.02
N ARG A 139 26.19 -1.41 -9.32
CA ARG A 139 27.39 -1.11 -10.09
C ARG A 139 27.12 -0.27 -11.32
N VAL A 140 28.13 0.50 -11.71
CA VAL A 140 28.16 1.31 -12.93
C VAL A 140 29.35 0.89 -13.78
N LYS A 141 29.21 1.03 -15.10
CA LYS A 141 30.31 0.75 -16.02
C LYS A 141 31.28 1.93 -16.05
N ILE A 142 32.58 1.67 -16.00
CA ILE A 142 33.58 2.72 -16.24
C ILE A 142 33.77 2.85 -17.76
N GLU A 143 33.49 4.02 -18.32
CA GLU A 143 33.55 4.26 -19.77
C GLU A 143 34.93 3.93 -20.35
N TYR A 144 34.93 3.38 -21.57
CA TYR A 144 36.13 2.98 -22.31
C TYR A 144 37.00 1.91 -21.62
N THR A 145 36.47 1.22 -20.61
CA THR A 145 37.14 0.08 -19.95
C THR A 145 36.25 -1.16 -19.98
N SER A 146 36.82 -2.32 -19.61
CA SER A 146 36.04 -3.54 -19.34
C SER A 146 35.61 -3.68 -17.87
N LEU A 147 35.83 -2.64 -17.06
CA LEU A 147 35.67 -2.68 -15.61
C LEU A 147 34.38 -1.98 -15.16
N TYR A 148 33.92 -2.39 -13.99
CA TYR A 148 32.73 -1.87 -13.32
C TYR A 148 33.10 -1.38 -11.93
N LEU A 149 32.48 -0.28 -11.51
CA LEU A 149 32.60 0.24 -10.15
C LEU A 149 31.34 -0.15 -9.37
N TRP A 150 31.50 -1.05 -8.40
CA TRP A 150 30.46 -1.48 -7.49
C TRP A 150 30.44 -0.59 -6.24
N PHE A 151 29.32 0.08 -6.01
CA PHE A 151 29.05 0.85 -4.81
C PHE A 151 28.44 -0.07 -3.76
N GLU A 152 29.24 -0.44 -2.76
CA GLU A 152 28.75 -1.30 -1.68
C GLU A 152 27.74 -0.54 -0.82
N THR A 153 26.62 -1.18 -0.48
CA THR A 153 25.69 -0.53 0.43
C THR A 153 26.21 -0.64 1.86
N PRO A 154 26.27 0.46 2.62
CA PRO A 154 26.57 0.41 4.04
C PRO A 154 25.65 -0.59 4.74
N SER A 155 26.23 -1.62 5.32
CA SER A 155 25.53 -2.55 6.18
C SER A 155 26.11 -2.40 7.57
N GLY A 156 25.36 -1.74 8.46
CA GLY A 156 25.62 -1.83 9.89
C GLY A 156 25.58 -3.29 10.33
N ASP A 157 26.09 -3.58 11.52
CA ASP A 157 26.32 -4.95 11.95
C ASP A 157 24.99 -5.74 12.00
N PRO A 158 24.78 -6.73 11.09
CA PRO A 158 23.56 -7.51 11.06
C PRO A 158 23.40 -8.38 12.32
N GLN A 159 24.48 -8.65 13.05
CA GLN A 159 24.45 -9.37 14.32
C GLN A 159 23.80 -8.55 15.44
N PHE A 160 23.93 -7.23 15.39
CA PHE A 160 23.40 -6.32 16.42
C PHE A 160 22.18 -5.51 15.96
N ASN A 161 21.72 -5.71 14.71
CA ASN A 161 20.66 -4.91 14.08
C ASN A 161 20.95 -3.40 14.15
N GLU A 162 22.22 -3.02 14.11
CA GLU A 162 22.60 -1.61 14.16
C GLU A 162 22.42 -0.98 12.78
N PRO A 163 21.76 0.19 12.69
CA PRO A 163 21.73 0.93 11.45
C PRO A 163 23.16 1.37 11.10
N PRO A 164 23.52 1.43 9.80
CA PRO A 164 24.85 1.91 9.41
C PRO A 164 25.05 3.34 9.91
N HIS A 165 26.25 3.64 10.41
CA HIS A 165 26.64 4.96 10.88
C HIS A 165 27.24 5.79 9.74
N PRO A 166 26.91 7.09 9.59
CA PRO A 166 27.43 7.93 8.50
C PRO A 166 28.95 8.19 8.55
N ASP A 167 29.62 7.78 9.63
CA ASP A 167 31.08 7.84 9.79
C ASP A 167 31.78 6.52 9.40
N GLU A 168 31.02 5.50 9.00
CA GLU A 168 31.57 4.28 8.41
C GLU A 168 32.14 4.60 7.01
N ASP A 169 33.30 4.03 6.70
CA ASP A 169 33.88 4.13 5.37
C ASP A 169 32.96 3.49 4.32
N LEU A 170 32.76 4.19 3.21
CA LEU A 170 32.18 3.60 2.02
C LEU A 170 33.22 2.78 1.27
N PHE A 171 32.82 1.62 0.74
CA PHE A 171 33.69 0.78 -0.07
C PHE A 171 33.23 0.78 -1.53
N LEU A 172 34.16 1.08 -2.42
CA LEU A 172 33.98 1.00 -3.87
C LEU A 172 34.81 -0.16 -4.38
N ARG A 173 34.16 -1.14 -5.00
CA ARG A 173 34.82 -2.34 -5.50
C ARG A 173 34.93 -2.28 -7.02
N LEU A 174 36.16 -2.37 -7.51
CA LEU A 174 36.43 -2.46 -8.93
C LEU A 174 36.32 -3.92 -9.34
N GLU A 175 35.43 -4.21 -10.27
CA GLU A 175 35.09 -5.57 -10.69
C GLU A 175 35.24 -5.75 -12.21
N ASP A 176 35.42 -7.00 -12.63
CA ASP A 176 35.22 -7.38 -14.03
C ASP A 176 33.73 -7.52 -14.40
N VAL A 177 33.44 -7.87 -15.66
CA VAL A 177 32.06 -8.05 -16.13
C VAL A 177 31.28 -9.12 -15.35
N GLY A 178 31.97 -10.16 -14.87
CA GLY A 178 31.40 -11.25 -14.05
C GLY A 178 31.20 -10.87 -12.58
N GLY A 179 31.69 -9.71 -12.15
CA GLY A 179 31.60 -9.27 -10.77
C GLY A 179 32.70 -9.85 -9.87
N SER A 180 33.81 -10.32 -10.45
CA SER A 180 34.99 -10.70 -9.68
C SER A 180 35.75 -9.45 -9.23
N GLU A 181 36.07 -9.38 -7.94
CA GLU A 181 36.84 -8.27 -7.37
C GLU A 181 38.26 -8.22 -7.94
N VAL A 182 38.64 -7.05 -8.46
CA VAL A 182 39.99 -6.73 -8.90
C VAL A 182 40.69 -5.86 -7.86
N ARG A 183 40.00 -4.84 -7.36
CA ARG A 183 40.47 -3.89 -6.34
C ARG A 183 39.32 -3.40 -5.49
N ARG A 184 39.64 -2.88 -4.30
CA ARG A 184 38.68 -2.27 -3.39
C ARG A 184 39.27 -0.97 -2.86
N ILE A 185 38.52 0.12 -3.00
CA ILE A 185 38.88 1.47 -2.62
C ILE A 185 38.01 1.86 -1.43
N ALA A 186 38.64 2.26 -0.33
CA ALA A 186 37.94 2.83 0.82
C ALA A 186 37.76 4.34 0.59
N TRP A 187 36.58 4.85 0.93
CA TRP A 187 36.24 6.26 0.93
C TRP A 187 35.80 6.63 2.34
N SER A 188 36.66 7.34 3.07
CA SER A 188 36.34 7.83 4.40
C SER A 188 35.55 9.13 4.35
N ASN A 189 34.88 9.48 5.46
CA ASN A 189 34.12 10.73 5.57
C ASN A 189 34.99 12.01 5.56
N GLU A 190 36.32 11.87 5.70
CA GLU A 190 37.30 12.96 5.63
C GLU A 190 37.78 13.25 4.21
N GLN A 191 37.53 12.34 3.26
CA GLN A 191 37.97 12.46 1.87
C GLN A 191 36.90 13.10 0.99
N ASP A 192 37.37 13.98 0.11
CA ASP A 192 36.52 14.55 -0.94
C ASP A 192 36.33 13.53 -2.07
N ALA A 193 35.27 13.70 -2.86
CA ALA A 193 35.02 12.82 -4.01
C ALA A 193 36.17 12.87 -5.04
N GLU A 194 36.87 13.99 -5.15
CA GLU A 194 38.03 14.15 -6.01
C GLU A 194 39.17 13.20 -5.63
N ASP A 195 39.47 13.06 -4.33
CA ASP A 195 40.52 12.17 -3.84
C ASP A 195 40.25 10.71 -4.22
N VAL A 196 38.99 10.29 -4.11
CA VAL A 196 38.56 8.93 -4.45
C VAL A 196 38.58 8.67 -5.95
N LEU A 197 38.22 9.67 -6.76
CA LEU A 197 38.29 9.58 -8.21
C LEU A 197 39.74 9.55 -8.74
N ILE A 198 40.66 10.22 -8.04
CA ILE A 198 42.11 10.11 -8.27
C ILE A 198 42.59 8.71 -7.91
N ALA A 199 42.24 8.20 -6.72
CA ALA A 199 42.58 6.83 -6.33
C ALA A 199 42.06 5.79 -7.32
N LEU A 200 40.82 5.97 -7.83
CA LEU A 200 40.27 5.14 -8.89
C LEU A 200 41.11 5.20 -10.18
N ALA A 201 41.54 6.39 -10.61
CA ALA A 201 42.38 6.55 -11.79
C ALA A 201 43.73 5.86 -11.62
N GLU A 202 44.37 5.98 -10.45
CA GLU A 202 45.64 5.32 -10.13
C GLU A 202 45.51 3.79 -10.18
N GLU A 203 44.41 3.24 -9.65
CA GLU A 203 44.13 1.81 -9.74
C GLU A 203 43.95 1.37 -11.21
N LEU A 204 43.22 2.14 -12.02
CA LEU A 204 43.06 1.86 -13.46
C LEU A 204 44.40 1.89 -14.21
N VAL A 205 45.30 2.83 -13.87
CA VAL A 205 46.66 2.88 -14.44
C VAL A 205 47.46 1.65 -14.05
N SER A 206 47.39 1.24 -12.78
CA SER A 206 48.10 0.06 -12.27
C SER A 206 47.66 -1.24 -12.97
N LEU A 207 46.40 -1.29 -13.41
CA LEU A 207 45.81 -2.42 -14.13
C LEU A 207 46.02 -2.35 -15.65
N ALA A 208 46.69 -1.31 -16.16
CA ALA A 208 46.81 -1.02 -17.59
C ALA A 208 45.45 -0.94 -18.31
N GLN A 209 44.42 -0.47 -17.60
CA GLN A 209 43.05 -0.28 -18.09
C GLN A 209 42.64 1.21 -18.13
N TYR A 210 43.55 2.12 -17.80
CA TYR A 210 43.30 3.55 -17.87
C TYR A 210 43.12 4.01 -19.32
N PRO A 211 41.96 4.62 -19.68
CA PRO A 211 41.67 4.96 -21.07
C PRO A 211 42.42 6.21 -21.57
N GLY A 212 43.18 6.88 -20.69
CA GLY A 212 43.89 8.14 -20.97
C GLY A 212 43.08 9.37 -20.56
N ASP A 213 43.77 10.47 -20.29
CA ASP A 213 43.18 11.69 -19.70
C ASP A 213 42.05 12.30 -20.54
N HIS A 214 42.08 12.12 -21.86
CA HIS A 214 41.05 12.63 -22.77
C HIS A 214 39.75 11.82 -22.78
N LEU A 215 39.81 10.55 -22.37
CA LEU A 215 38.67 9.62 -22.39
C LEU A 215 38.17 9.31 -20.97
N TYR A 216 39.01 9.47 -19.96
CA TYR A 216 38.61 9.26 -18.57
C TYR A 216 37.71 10.41 -18.09
N ASN A 217 36.44 10.11 -17.88
CA ASN A 217 35.47 11.03 -17.30
C ASN A 217 35.08 10.56 -15.88
N PRO A 218 35.78 11.01 -14.83
CA PRO A 218 35.52 10.56 -13.47
C PRO A 218 34.14 11.00 -12.94
N GLY A 219 33.57 12.10 -13.43
CA GLY A 219 32.22 12.53 -13.03
C GLY A 219 31.12 11.59 -13.54
N LYS A 220 31.39 10.83 -14.61
CA LYS A 220 30.39 9.97 -15.24
C LYS A 220 29.92 8.82 -14.35
N VAL A 221 30.78 8.27 -13.49
CA VAL A 221 30.38 7.17 -12.60
C VAL A 221 29.29 7.60 -11.60
N PHE A 222 29.36 8.82 -11.08
CA PHE A 222 28.33 9.37 -10.19
C PHE A 222 27.08 9.80 -10.95
N ALA A 223 27.23 10.33 -12.16
CA ALA A 223 26.09 10.62 -13.03
C ALA A 223 25.29 9.34 -13.39
N ASP A 224 25.99 8.24 -13.68
CA ASP A 224 25.38 6.95 -14.01
C ASP A 224 24.73 6.31 -12.79
N LEU A 225 25.34 6.46 -11.61
CA LEU A 225 24.73 6.04 -10.36
C LEU A 225 23.45 6.83 -10.07
N LYS A 226 23.47 8.15 -10.24
CA LYS A 226 22.29 9.01 -10.13
C LYS A 226 21.19 8.54 -11.07
N GLU A 227 21.50 8.32 -12.35
CA GLU A 227 20.53 7.85 -13.34
C GLU A 227 19.91 6.51 -12.94
N LEU A 228 20.73 5.55 -12.48
CA LEU A 228 20.27 4.26 -11.99
C LEU A 228 19.30 4.40 -10.81
N LEU A 229 19.65 5.19 -9.79
CA LEU A 229 18.83 5.39 -8.60
C LEU A 229 17.52 6.13 -8.91
N GLU A 230 17.57 7.16 -9.75
CA GLU A 230 16.39 7.88 -10.21
C GLU A 230 15.47 7.00 -11.06
N LEU A 231 16.02 6.16 -11.92
CA LEU A 231 15.27 5.19 -12.73
C LEU A 231 14.53 4.20 -11.82
N ALA A 232 15.23 3.60 -10.86
CA ALA A 232 14.64 2.67 -9.91
C ALA A 232 13.54 3.35 -9.07
N HIS A 233 13.80 4.53 -8.53
CA HIS A 233 12.83 5.28 -7.74
C HIS A 233 11.59 5.70 -8.53
N ARG A 234 11.78 6.15 -9.78
CA ARG A 234 10.68 6.52 -10.68
C ARG A 234 9.82 5.31 -11.02
N SER A 235 10.44 4.16 -11.28
CA SER A 235 9.70 2.90 -11.51
C SER A 235 8.88 2.50 -10.27
N ALA A 236 9.46 2.60 -9.07
CA ALA A 236 8.78 2.29 -7.81
C ALA A 236 7.64 3.24 -7.45
N THR A 237 7.70 4.51 -7.88
CA THR A 237 6.73 5.54 -7.48
C THR A 237 5.75 5.96 -8.57
N GLY A 238 6.04 5.63 -9.83
CA GLY A 238 5.27 6.02 -11.01
C GLY A 238 4.00 5.20 -11.26
N GLY A 239 3.70 4.20 -10.42
CA GLY A 239 2.52 3.35 -10.58
C GLY A 239 2.69 2.24 -11.63
N SER A 240 3.93 1.85 -11.95
CA SER A 240 4.18 0.64 -12.73
C SER A 240 3.55 -0.58 -12.05
N PHE A 241 2.95 -1.48 -12.83
CA PHE A 241 2.42 -2.75 -12.31
C PHE A 241 3.55 -3.63 -11.74
N GLU A 242 4.74 -3.53 -12.34
CA GLU A 242 5.96 -4.20 -11.89
C GLU A 242 7.05 -3.14 -11.66
N PRO A 243 7.19 -2.63 -10.43
CA PRO A 243 8.25 -1.69 -10.11
C PRO A 243 9.61 -2.40 -10.13
N LEU A 244 10.64 -1.68 -10.59
CA LEU A 244 12.02 -2.16 -10.50
C LEU A 244 12.42 -2.30 -9.03
N THR A 245 12.86 -3.49 -8.65
CA THR A 245 13.36 -3.81 -7.31
C THR A 245 14.72 -4.50 -7.41
N SER A 246 15.53 -4.37 -6.37
CA SER A 246 16.86 -4.97 -6.29
C SER A 246 17.74 -4.72 -7.53
N VAL A 247 17.76 -3.49 -8.03
CA VAL A 247 18.56 -3.11 -9.21
C VAL A 247 20.05 -3.28 -8.90
N VAL A 248 20.74 -3.99 -9.79
CA VAL A 248 22.19 -4.22 -9.74
C VAL A 248 22.92 -3.30 -10.70
N GLN A 249 22.41 -3.15 -11.92
CA GLN A 249 23.06 -2.35 -12.96
C GLN A 249 22.03 -1.82 -13.97
N TYR A 250 22.20 -0.57 -14.38
CA TYR A 250 21.54 -0.03 -15.56
C TYR A 250 22.46 -0.12 -16.78
N CYS A 251 21.94 -0.67 -17.87
CA CYS A 251 22.60 -0.86 -19.16
C CYS A 251 21.87 0.02 -20.19
N PRO A 252 22.28 1.28 -20.36
CA PRO A 252 21.59 2.20 -21.25
C PRO A 252 21.58 1.69 -22.70
N PRO A 253 20.57 2.08 -23.50
CA PRO A 253 19.47 2.98 -23.12
C PRO A 253 18.23 2.26 -22.57
N GLN A 254 18.19 0.92 -22.55
CA GLN A 254 16.92 0.20 -22.38
C GLN A 254 16.91 -0.88 -21.30
N TRP A 255 18.05 -1.35 -20.78
CA TRP A 255 18.05 -2.58 -19.98
C TRP A 255 18.50 -2.36 -18.54
N VAL A 256 17.84 -3.04 -17.61
CA VAL A 256 18.16 -3.05 -16.19
C VAL A 256 18.39 -4.49 -15.75
N ILE A 257 19.52 -4.73 -15.11
CA ILE A 257 19.83 -5.99 -14.45
C ILE A 257 19.41 -5.83 -12.99
N THR A 258 18.49 -6.67 -12.53
CA THR A 258 18.14 -6.81 -11.12
C THR A 258 18.67 -8.12 -10.56
N SER A 259 18.56 -8.32 -9.25
CA SER A 259 18.91 -9.59 -8.61
C SER A 259 18.17 -10.81 -9.18
N THR A 260 17.01 -10.62 -9.82
CA THR A 260 16.10 -11.68 -10.23
C THR A 260 15.71 -11.66 -11.71
N HIS A 261 15.83 -10.51 -12.39
CA HIS A 261 15.39 -10.32 -13.77
C HIS A 261 16.36 -9.45 -14.57
N LEU A 262 16.34 -9.62 -15.89
CA LEU A 262 16.83 -8.66 -16.87
C LEU A 262 15.60 -7.98 -17.50
N ILE A 263 15.42 -6.68 -17.27
CA ILE A 263 14.18 -5.94 -17.55
C ILE A 263 14.46 -4.83 -18.56
N ALA A 264 13.64 -4.73 -19.61
CA ALA A 264 13.60 -3.58 -20.50
C ALA A 264 12.77 -2.45 -19.87
N THR A 265 13.30 -1.23 -19.81
CA THR A 265 12.66 -0.07 -19.19
C THR A 265 11.37 0.36 -19.90
N ASP A 266 11.28 0.12 -21.21
CA ASP A 266 10.11 0.34 -22.07
C ASP A 266 10.24 -0.62 -23.27
N PRO A 267 9.33 -1.61 -23.46
CA PRO A 267 7.96 -1.72 -22.97
C PRO A 267 7.76 -2.55 -21.69
N GLY A 268 8.75 -2.69 -20.81
CA GLY A 268 8.61 -3.49 -19.58
C GLY A 268 8.78 -4.99 -19.79
N TYR A 269 9.50 -5.42 -20.83
CA TYR A 269 9.77 -6.83 -21.09
C TYR A 269 10.79 -7.40 -20.09
N ALA A 270 10.47 -8.48 -19.38
CA ALA A 270 11.34 -9.08 -18.38
C ALA A 270 11.76 -10.51 -18.74
N ILE A 271 13.06 -10.80 -18.59
CA ILE A 271 13.65 -12.12 -18.68
C ILE A 271 14.07 -12.55 -17.26
N PRO A 272 13.42 -13.56 -16.66
CA PRO A 272 13.87 -14.09 -15.38
C PRO A 272 15.31 -14.59 -15.47
N ILE A 273 16.16 -14.23 -14.50
CA ILE A 273 17.58 -14.64 -14.47
C ILE A 273 17.72 -16.17 -14.46
N LEU A 274 16.78 -16.90 -13.84
CA LEU A 274 16.73 -18.37 -13.89
C LEU A 274 16.69 -18.93 -15.31
N ARG A 275 16.11 -18.19 -16.25
CA ARG A 275 15.94 -18.58 -17.65
C ARG A 275 17.05 -18.03 -18.54
N ILE A 276 18.03 -17.30 -18.00
CA ILE A 276 19.05 -16.60 -18.82
C ILE A 276 19.93 -17.55 -19.64
N ASN A 277 20.00 -18.83 -19.24
CA ASN A 277 20.73 -19.87 -19.97
C ASN A 277 19.90 -20.59 -21.04
N GLU A 278 18.62 -20.26 -21.21
CA GLU A 278 17.81 -20.85 -22.28
C GLU A 278 18.41 -20.50 -23.65
N PRO A 279 18.47 -21.48 -24.57
CA PRO A 279 18.88 -21.20 -25.93
C PRO A 279 17.84 -20.33 -26.61
N ARG A 280 18.26 -19.52 -27.60
CA ARG A 280 17.42 -18.67 -28.47
C ARG A 280 16.96 -17.33 -27.91
N TRP A 281 17.46 -16.86 -26.76
CA TRP A 281 17.18 -15.47 -26.36
C TRP A 281 17.59 -14.44 -27.40
N HIS A 282 18.79 -14.57 -27.97
CA HIS A 282 19.26 -13.66 -29.03
C HIS A 282 18.37 -13.67 -30.28
N GLU A 283 17.85 -14.84 -30.68
CA GLU A 283 16.94 -14.99 -31.82
C GLU A 283 15.55 -14.41 -31.49
N HIS A 284 15.00 -14.75 -30.33
CA HIS A 284 13.71 -14.22 -29.88
C HIS A 284 13.71 -12.68 -29.78
N MET A 285 14.83 -12.13 -29.32
CA MET A 285 14.96 -10.70 -29.10
C MET A 285 15.26 -9.95 -30.40
N SER A 286 16.01 -10.53 -31.34
CA SER A 286 16.24 -9.89 -32.66
C SER A 286 14.97 -9.72 -33.50
N GLU A 287 13.91 -10.49 -33.23
CA GLU A 287 12.59 -10.32 -33.86
C GLU A 287 11.80 -9.10 -33.34
N LYS A 288 12.23 -8.48 -32.24
CA LYS A 288 11.51 -7.35 -31.63
C LYS A 288 11.90 -6.02 -32.28
N THR A 289 10.94 -5.32 -32.86
CA THR A 289 11.17 -4.05 -33.58
C THR A 289 11.49 -2.86 -32.68
N TRP A 290 11.20 -2.95 -31.37
CA TRP A 290 11.43 -1.87 -30.39
C TRP A 290 12.80 -1.97 -29.70
N LEU A 291 13.53 -3.06 -29.94
CA LEU A 291 14.73 -3.41 -29.20
C LEU A 291 15.97 -2.69 -29.73
N ASP A 292 16.72 -2.07 -28.83
CA ASP A 292 18.13 -1.78 -29.05
C ASP A 292 18.97 -3.05 -28.82
N TYR A 293 19.39 -3.69 -29.92
CA TYR A 293 20.03 -5.00 -29.86
C TYR A 293 21.42 -4.96 -29.20
N ASP A 294 22.17 -3.87 -29.36
CA ASP A 294 23.52 -3.74 -28.80
C ASP A 294 23.48 -3.59 -27.28
N SER A 295 22.54 -2.78 -26.78
CA SER A 295 22.25 -2.66 -25.34
C SER A 295 21.75 -3.96 -24.76
N PHE A 296 20.83 -4.65 -25.45
CA PHE A 296 20.37 -5.98 -25.05
C PHE A 296 21.52 -6.98 -24.97
N SER A 297 22.32 -7.09 -26.03
CA SER A 297 23.43 -8.05 -26.08
C SER A 297 24.41 -7.80 -24.95
N THR A 298 24.73 -6.53 -24.68
CA THR A 298 25.59 -6.14 -23.57
C THR A 298 24.96 -6.55 -22.23
N ALA A 299 23.72 -6.12 -21.97
CA ALA A 299 23.03 -6.40 -20.71
C ALA A 299 22.84 -7.91 -20.47
N PHE A 300 22.51 -8.67 -21.52
CA PHE A 300 22.34 -10.11 -21.47
C PHE A 300 23.64 -10.84 -21.15
N SER A 301 24.74 -10.53 -21.86
CA SER A 301 26.06 -11.09 -21.57
C SER A 301 26.52 -10.75 -20.15
N THR A 302 26.28 -9.52 -19.71
CA THR A 302 26.63 -9.05 -18.37
C THR A 302 25.82 -9.76 -17.28
N ALA A 303 24.49 -9.85 -17.44
CA ALA A 303 23.62 -10.54 -16.49
C ALA A 303 23.95 -12.04 -16.40
N LYS A 304 24.25 -12.67 -17.55
CA LYS A 304 24.70 -14.06 -17.59
C LYS A 304 26.01 -14.27 -16.84
N ALA A 305 27.01 -13.41 -17.06
CA ALA A 305 28.29 -13.48 -16.37
C ALA A 305 28.13 -13.33 -14.84
N LEU A 306 27.31 -12.38 -14.39
CA LEU A 306 26.98 -12.19 -12.97
C LEU A 306 26.27 -13.41 -12.36
N TYR A 307 25.33 -14.01 -13.10
CA TYR A 307 24.61 -15.21 -12.69
C TYR A 307 25.56 -16.41 -12.52
N GLU A 308 26.42 -16.67 -13.51
CA GLU A 308 27.40 -17.76 -13.47
C GLU A 308 28.42 -17.57 -12.33
N ALA A 309 28.81 -16.33 -12.05
CA ALA A 309 29.69 -15.96 -10.95
C ALA A 309 29.00 -15.94 -9.56
N ARG A 310 27.70 -16.24 -9.48
CA ARG A 310 26.90 -16.23 -8.23
C ARG A 310 26.88 -14.87 -7.53
N ARG A 311 26.92 -13.77 -8.30
CA ARG A 311 26.85 -12.39 -7.81
C ARG A 311 25.42 -11.82 -7.77
N LEU A 312 24.42 -12.61 -8.19
CA LEU A 312 23.00 -12.29 -8.09
C LEU A 312 22.34 -13.12 -6.97
N GLU A 313 21.23 -12.64 -6.41
CA GLU A 313 20.48 -13.37 -5.36
C GLU A 313 20.03 -14.74 -5.86
N VAL A 314 19.60 -14.81 -7.13
CA VAL A 314 19.31 -16.07 -7.80
C VAL A 314 20.61 -16.72 -8.23
N GLN A 315 20.90 -17.90 -7.68
CA GLN A 315 22.13 -18.64 -7.96
C GLN A 315 21.88 -19.82 -8.92
N PRO A 316 22.87 -20.19 -9.75
CA PRO A 316 22.84 -21.40 -10.54
C PRO A 316 22.80 -22.66 -9.65
N PRO A 317 22.15 -23.74 -10.10
CA PRO A 317 22.16 -25.03 -9.39
C PRO A 317 23.60 -25.48 -9.15
N ARG A 318 23.87 -26.06 -7.97
CA ARG A 318 25.23 -26.50 -7.60
C ARG A 318 25.58 -27.82 -8.27
N SER A 319 24.58 -28.65 -8.58
CA SER A 319 24.72 -29.94 -9.23
C SER A 319 23.71 -30.10 -10.37
N LYS A 320 23.96 -31.04 -11.29
CA LYS A 320 22.98 -31.41 -12.34
C LYS A 320 21.71 -32.05 -11.77
N ASP A 321 21.78 -32.56 -10.55
CA ASP A 321 20.69 -33.23 -9.85
C ASP A 321 19.84 -32.24 -9.03
N ASP A 322 20.31 -31.00 -8.87
CA ASP A 322 19.52 -29.95 -8.26
C ASP A 322 18.41 -29.55 -9.23
N PRO A 323 17.13 -29.56 -8.81
CA PRO A 323 16.03 -29.19 -9.69
C PRO A 323 16.23 -27.76 -10.20
N PRO A 324 15.99 -27.49 -11.50
CA PRO A 324 15.84 -26.13 -11.97
C PRO A 324 14.59 -25.58 -11.29
N PHE A 325 14.77 -24.59 -10.42
CA PHE A 325 13.68 -23.97 -9.64
C PHE A 325 12.53 -23.48 -10.52
#